data_AF-A0AAV8YJG0-F1
#
_entry.id   AF-A0AAV8YJG0-F1
#
_cell.length_a   1.000
_cell.length_b   1.000
_cell.length_c   1.000
_cell.angle_alpha   90.00
_cell.angle_beta   90.00
_cell.angle_gamma   90.00
#
_symmetry.space_group_name_H-M   'P 1'
#
loop_
_entity.id
_entity.type
_entity.pdbx_description
1 polymer ?
#
loop_
_entity_poly.entity_id
_entity_poly.type
_entity_poly.pdbx_seq_one_letter_code
_entity_poly.pdbx_strand_id
1 'polypeptide(L)'
;MARLEVSSFFTLFWYLIILRIILVCIPQTGYIHPDEFFQSVEVLAGKFLDVEYSPPWEFNSTFPIRSMTIPYFTIGMSYKFLRDINNLAEEYLARTLLTPYVILVVPRLLMCSIRKFHLLPSVRSIKCLMTLSFITPVILLSLFPHQEPRFLIPIIIPLTYVHGMTVLPEPETVIVEAPKTQLKDVRVKTKSPSFFLLKIWLIVNTLLMIFYGFLHQGGVYQATAYISKDLRLTPLTTENLVISYTQRGNPNIQLVVEFFLYEQGSENVSYILKKLHTIINVNTRNSHSKSKQLKVYLLISSSLEDQLNYLLGKQFLNVYLVETFYPHLSMEAFPDLTKYCLEIIAPFFSQNCTVLTYEQYLWKVGRSVGLSLYEVALNDM
;
A
#
# COMPACT_ATOMS: atom_id res chain seq x y z
N MET A 1 -0.18 -38.45 -32.38
CA MET A 1 0.88 -37.52 -31.94
C MET A 1 0.72 -37.08 -30.49
N ALA A 2 -0.43 -36.56 -30.03
CA ALA A 2 -0.58 -36.06 -28.64
C ALA A 2 -0.30 -37.07 -27.51
N ARG A 3 -0.51 -38.38 -27.72
CA ARG A 3 -0.16 -39.43 -26.71
C ARG A 3 1.35 -39.62 -26.54
N LEU A 4 2.14 -39.32 -27.57
CA LEU A 4 3.61 -39.43 -27.54
C LEU A 4 4.24 -38.22 -26.83
N GLU A 5 3.65 -37.02 -26.96
CA GLU A 5 4.15 -35.82 -26.29
C GLU A 5 3.97 -35.86 -24.77
N VAL A 6 2.79 -36.28 -24.28
CA VAL A 6 2.55 -36.43 -22.82
C VAL A 6 3.45 -37.51 -22.21
N SER A 7 3.72 -38.58 -22.97
CA SER A 7 4.70 -39.61 -22.59
C SER A 7 6.12 -39.04 -22.46
N SER A 8 6.55 -38.19 -23.39
CA SER A 8 7.88 -37.57 -23.37
C SER A 8 8.10 -36.68 -22.13
N PHE A 9 7.10 -35.85 -21.79
CA PHE A 9 7.17 -35.00 -20.58
C PHE A 9 7.22 -35.82 -19.29
N PHE A 10 6.47 -36.92 -19.22
CA PHE A 10 6.47 -37.80 -18.06
C PHE A 10 7.80 -38.53 -17.90
N THR A 11 8.38 -39.01 -19.00
CA THR A 11 9.72 -39.62 -19.01
C THR A 11 10.81 -38.62 -18.61
N LEU A 12 10.77 -37.39 -19.15
CA LEU A 12 11.69 -36.32 -18.77
C LEU A 12 11.56 -35.96 -17.28
N PHE A 13 10.33 -35.89 -16.77
CA PHE A 13 10.07 -35.63 -15.35
C PHE A 13 10.72 -36.68 -14.43
N TRP A 14 10.57 -37.97 -14.75
CA TRP A 14 11.23 -39.04 -13.99
C TRP A 14 12.75 -38.99 -14.11
N TYR A 15 13.29 -38.69 -15.30
CA TYR A 15 14.72 -38.48 -15.48
C TYR A 15 15.25 -37.35 -14.59
N LEU A 16 14.55 -36.22 -14.53
CA LEU A 16 14.91 -35.08 -13.68
C LEU A 16 14.81 -35.40 -12.18
N ILE A 17 13.84 -36.22 -11.76
CA ILE A 17 13.78 -36.72 -10.37
C ILE A 17 14.99 -37.59 -10.05
N ILE A 18 15.32 -38.53 -10.94
CA ILE A 18 16.46 -39.43 -10.76
C ILE A 18 17.76 -38.62 -10.71
N LEU A 19 17.95 -37.70 -11.67
CA LEU A 19 19.09 -36.79 -11.71
C LEU A 19 19.19 -35.98 -10.41
N ARG A 20 18.07 -35.49 -9.88
CA ARG A 20 18.06 -34.74 -8.62
C ARG A 20 18.49 -35.58 -7.42
N ILE A 21 18.02 -36.82 -7.31
CA ILE A 21 18.45 -37.73 -6.23
C ILE A 21 19.95 -38.03 -6.36
N ILE A 22 20.43 -38.27 -7.58
CA ILE A 22 21.85 -38.49 -7.87
C ILE A 22 22.68 -37.26 -7.44
N LEU A 23 22.26 -36.05 -7.83
CA LEU A 23 22.94 -34.80 -7.49
C LEU A 23 22.96 -34.50 -5.98
N VAL A 24 21.99 -35.00 -5.20
CA VAL A 24 22.02 -34.89 -3.74
C VAL A 24 23.13 -35.75 -3.12
N CYS A 25 23.39 -36.94 -3.69
CA CYS A 25 24.39 -37.87 -3.20
C CYS A 25 25.81 -37.60 -3.74
N ILE A 26 25.95 -36.85 -4.84
CA ILE A 26 27.27 -36.53 -5.39
C ILE A 26 27.94 -35.44 -4.53
N PRO A 27 29.16 -35.66 -4.02
CA PRO A 27 29.90 -34.63 -3.29
C PRO A 27 30.22 -33.45 -4.21
N GLN A 28 29.85 -32.24 -3.78
CA GLN A 28 30.14 -31.01 -4.51
C GLN A 28 31.56 -30.56 -4.16
N THR A 29 32.45 -30.52 -5.15
CA THR A 29 33.83 -30.01 -5.02
C THR A 29 33.97 -28.52 -5.34
N GLY A 30 32.84 -27.83 -5.57
CA GLY A 30 32.80 -26.41 -5.88
C GLY A 30 33.16 -25.51 -4.69
N TYR A 31 33.55 -24.27 -4.99
CA TYR A 31 33.77 -23.26 -3.97
C TYR A 31 32.51 -23.06 -3.12
N ILE A 32 32.67 -23.17 -1.81
CA ILE A 32 31.59 -23.02 -0.84
C ILE A 32 31.54 -21.55 -0.43
N HIS A 33 30.42 -20.88 -0.73
CA HIS A 33 30.20 -19.52 -0.24
C HIS A 33 29.94 -19.57 1.28
N PRO A 34 30.67 -18.79 2.10
CA PRO A 34 30.55 -18.81 3.57
C PRO A 34 29.10 -18.69 4.07
N ASP A 35 28.33 -17.75 3.49
CA ASP A 35 26.96 -17.48 3.93
C ASP A 35 25.99 -18.66 3.76
N GLU A 36 26.24 -19.59 2.83
CA GLU A 36 25.34 -20.72 2.57
C GLU A 36 25.34 -21.75 3.70
N PHE A 37 26.46 -21.90 4.41
CA PHE A 37 26.62 -22.88 5.49
C PHE A 37 26.63 -22.23 6.88
N PHE A 38 27.27 -21.07 7.04
CA PHE A 38 27.42 -20.43 8.35
C PHE A 38 26.13 -19.75 8.85
N GLN A 39 25.18 -19.42 7.96
CA GLN A 39 23.94 -18.75 8.37
C GLN A 39 22.80 -19.70 8.80
N SER A 40 22.90 -21.02 8.61
CA SER A 40 21.80 -21.93 9.00
C SER A 40 22.28 -23.31 9.40
N VAL A 41 23.22 -23.87 8.64
CA VAL A 41 23.78 -25.21 8.91
C VAL A 41 24.61 -25.19 10.19
N GLU A 42 25.55 -24.25 10.33
CA GLU A 42 26.40 -24.12 11.52
C GLU A 42 25.58 -23.89 12.80
N VAL A 43 24.64 -22.96 12.77
CA VAL A 43 23.78 -22.62 13.93
C VAL A 43 22.98 -23.82 14.42
N LEU A 44 22.52 -24.68 13.50
CA LEU A 44 21.76 -25.88 13.84
C LEU A 44 22.66 -27.06 14.19
N ALA A 45 23.82 -27.19 13.54
CA ALA A 45 24.81 -28.21 13.88
C ALA A 45 25.29 -28.03 15.31
N GLY A 46 25.63 -26.81 15.71
CA GLY A 46 26.04 -26.54 17.09
C GLY A 46 24.94 -26.71 18.13
N LYS A 47 23.67 -26.51 17.75
CA LYS A 47 22.52 -26.76 18.63
C LYS A 47 22.16 -28.24 18.81
N PHE A 48 22.41 -29.08 17.81
CA PHE A 48 21.90 -30.46 17.78
C PHE A 48 22.96 -31.55 17.76
N LEU A 49 24.20 -31.25 17.34
CA LEU A 49 25.29 -32.22 17.18
C LEU A 49 26.45 -31.98 18.16
N ASP A 50 26.27 -31.11 19.16
CA ASP A 50 27.27 -30.76 20.18
C ASP A 50 28.63 -30.32 19.59
N VAL A 51 28.59 -29.62 18.45
CA VAL A 51 29.77 -29.02 17.80
C VAL A 51 29.95 -27.58 18.27
N GLU A 52 31.19 -27.16 18.45
CA GLU A 52 31.49 -25.75 18.74
C GLU A 52 31.04 -24.85 17.57
N TYR A 53 30.33 -23.76 17.87
CA TYR A 53 29.76 -22.88 16.85
C TYR A 53 29.71 -21.42 17.31
N SER A 54 29.75 -20.49 16.35
CA SER A 54 29.57 -19.06 16.61
C SER A 54 28.29 -18.56 15.93
N PRO A 55 27.18 -18.35 16.67
CA PRO A 55 25.93 -17.90 16.04
C PRO A 55 26.11 -16.49 15.45
N PRO A 56 25.73 -16.26 14.19
CA PRO A 56 25.80 -14.93 13.60
C PRO A 56 24.76 -14.01 14.24
N TRP A 57 25.00 -12.70 14.14
CA TRP A 57 24.16 -11.65 14.71
C TRP A 57 22.69 -11.75 14.29
N GLU A 58 22.37 -12.39 13.16
CA GLU A 58 21.02 -12.58 12.64
C GLU A 58 20.11 -13.46 13.53
N PHE A 59 20.70 -14.34 14.33
CA PHE A 59 19.99 -15.21 15.29
C PHE A 59 20.17 -14.77 16.75
N ASN A 60 20.68 -13.55 16.97
CA ASN A 60 20.81 -12.97 18.29
C ASN A 60 19.42 -12.65 18.89
N SER A 61 19.22 -13.01 20.15
CA SER A 61 17.97 -12.78 20.88
C SER A 61 17.68 -11.29 21.13
N THR A 62 18.69 -10.41 21.09
CA THR A 62 18.49 -8.97 21.27
C THR A 62 17.89 -8.28 20.03
N PHE A 63 18.20 -8.78 18.81
CA PHE A 63 17.71 -8.21 17.54
C PHE A 63 17.48 -9.31 16.49
N PRO A 64 16.42 -10.15 16.64
CA PRO A 64 16.19 -11.25 15.71
C PRO A 64 15.70 -10.72 14.35
N ILE A 65 16.47 -10.97 13.29
CA ILE A 65 16.12 -10.57 11.92
C ILE A 65 15.78 -11.76 11.01
N ARG A 66 16.11 -13.00 11.43
CA ARG A 66 15.78 -14.24 10.70
C ARG A 66 14.90 -15.18 11.53
N SER A 67 13.96 -15.84 10.86
CA SER A 67 13.13 -16.88 11.46
C SER A 67 13.87 -18.22 11.50
N MET A 68 14.00 -18.81 12.70
CA MET A 68 14.56 -20.16 12.88
C MET A 68 13.60 -21.28 12.47
N THR A 69 12.32 -20.98 12.25
CA THR A 69 11.27 -22.00 12.04
C THR A 69 11.56 -22.91 10.84
N ILE A 70 11.86 -22.35 9.67
CA ILE A 70 12.11 -23.14 8.47
C ILE A 70 13.44 -23.93 8.57
N PRO A 71 14.58 -23.33 8.96
CA PRO A 71 15.81 -24.08 9.18
C PRO A 71 15.67 -25.20 10.22
N TYR A 72 14.92 -24.97 11.31
CA TYR A 72 14.71 -25.95 12.37
C TYR A 72 14.00 -27.22 11.86
N PHE A 73 12.91 -27.09 11.10
CA PHE A 73 12.15 -28.24 10.61
C PHE A 73 12.86 -28.96 9.45
N THR A 74 13.74 -28.29 8.72
CA THR A 74 14.42 -28.85 7.55
C THR A 74 15.77 -29.46 7.90
N ILE A 75 16.64 -28.70 8.57
CA ILE A 75 18.01 -29.11 8.92
C ILE A 75 18.04 -29.60 10.38
N GLY A 76 17.45 -28.87 11.32
CA GLY A 76 17.55 -29.17 12.75
C GLY A 76 16.97 -30.53 13.13
N MET A 77 15.78 -30.86 12.61
CA MET A 77 15.14 -32.16 12.85
C MET A 77 15.94 -33.32 12.25
N SER A 78 16.61 -33.08 11.10
CA SER A 78 17.53 -34.05 10.49
C SER A 78 18.76 -34.30 11.38
N TYR A 79 19.31 -33.26 11.99
CA TYR A 79 20.46 -33.37 12.89
C TYR A 79 20.13 -34.03 14.21
N LYS A 80 18.96 -33.73 14.78
CA LYS A 80 18.47 -34.46 15.96
C LYS A 80 18.38 -35.96 15.67
N PHE A 81 17.76 -36.34 14.55
CA PHE A 81 17.63 -37.73 14.14
C PHE A 81 18.99 -38.40 13.89
N LEU A 82 19.92 -37.69 13.24
CA LEU A 82 21.29 -38.18 13.01
C LEU A 82 22.06 -38.41 14.31
N ARG A 83 21.95 -37.48 15.28
CA ARG A 83 22.58 -37.65 16.59
C ARG A 83 22.03 -38.89 17.29
N ASP A 84 20.71 -39.03 17.34
CA ASP A 84 20.07 -40.14 18.05
C ASP A 84 20.47 -41.50 17.43
N ILE A 85 20.59 -41.58 16.09
CA ILE A 85 21.12 -42.76 15.39
C ILE A 85 22.61 -42.96 15.62
N ASN A 86 23.40 -41.89 15.62
CA ASN A 86 24.84 -41.98 15.85
C ASN A 86 25.14 -42.55 17.24
N ASN A 87 24.43 -42.07 18.27
CA ASN A 87 24.59 -42.56 19.63
C ASN A 87 24.26 -44.06 19.74
N LEU A 88 23.20 -44.50 19.04
CA LEU A 88 22.85 -45.93 18.97
C LEU A 88 23.92 -46.75 18.24
N ALA A 89 24.49 -46.22 17.15
CA ALA A 89 25.54 -46.91 16.40
C ALA A 89 26.86 -46.98 17.17
N GLU A 90 27.19 -45.96 17.95
CA GLU A 90 28.35 -46.01 18.84
C GLU A 90 28.17 -47.05 19.94
N GLU A 91 26.98 -47.12 20.55
CA GLU A 91 26.66 -48.06 21.62
C GLU A 91 26.64 -49.53 21.15
N TYR A 92 26.01 -49.82 19.99
CA TYR A 92 25.77 -51.20 19.55
C TYR A 92 26.72 -51.69 18.45
N LEU A 93 27.32 -50.79 17.66
CA LEU A 93 28.13 -51.13 16.48
C LEU A 93 29.58 -50.62 16.59
N ALA A 94 29.93 -49.88 17.65
CA ALA A 94 31.24 -49.25 17.85
C ALA A 94 31.72 -48.44 16.61
N ARG A 95 30.79 -47.76 15.92
CA ARG A 95 31.06 -46.95 14.72
C ARG A 95 30.41 -45.59 14.82
N THR A 96 31.17 -44.56 14.43
CA THR A 96 30.66 -43.19 14.27
C THR A 96 30.04 -43.05 12.87
N LEU A 97 28.79 -42.60 12.81
CA LEU A 97 28.06 -42.32 11.56
C LEU A 97 28.12 -40.84 11.19
N LEU A 98 28.47 -39.98 12.15
CA LEU A 98 28.54 -38.54 11.98
C LEU A 98 29.81 -38.14 11.23
N THR A 99 29.71 -38.07 9.89
CA THR A 99 30.76 -37.55 9.01
C THR A 99 30.30 -36.25 8.35
N PRO A 100 31.23 -35.37 7.91
CA PRO A 100 30.87 -34.14 7.18
C PRO A 100 29.97 -34.40 5.96
N TYR A 101 30.18 -35.53 5.29
CA TYR A 101 29.34 -35.98 4.18
C TYR A 101 27.90 -36.29 4.63
N VAL A 102 27.72 -37.04 5.72
CA VAL A 102 26.39 -37.41 6.24
C VAL A 102 25.62 -36.20 6.77
N ILE A 103 26.31 -35.28 7.46
CA ILE A 103 25.75 -34.00 7.92
C ILE A 103 25.22 -33.15 6.75
N LEU A 104 25.84 -33.25 5.58
CA LEU A 104 25.43 -32.50 4.40
C LEU A 104 24.34 -33.20 3.58
N VAL A 105 24.43 -34.51 3.39
CA VAL A 105 23.54 -35.27 2.49
C VAL A 105 22.18 -35.57 3.12
N VAL A 106 22.10 -35.86 4.42
CA VAL A 106 20.84 -36.29 5.05
C VAL A 106 19.78 -35.18 5.08
N PRO A 107 20.07 -33.93 5.47
CA PRO A 107 19.10 -32.84 5.34
C PRO A 107 18.67 -32.62 3.88
N ARG A 108 19.58 -32.76 2.91
CA ARG A 108 19.28 -32.62 1.48
C ARG A 108 18.35 -33.73 0.98
N LEU A 109 18.54 -34.97 1.43
CA LEU A 109 17.66 -36.09 1.10
C LEU A 109 16.27 -35.92 1.73
N LEU A 110 16.20 -35.43 2.97
CA LEU A 110 14.92 -35.10 3.61
C LEU A 110 14.18 -34.02 2.80
N MET A 111 14.87 -32.93 2.44
CA MET A 111 14.32 -31.86 1.61
C MET A 111 13.91 -32.34 0.21
N CYS A 112 14.67 -33.28 -0.37
CA CYS A 112 14.30 -33.92 -1.63
C CYS A 112 13.03 -34.79 -1.49
N SER A 113 12.85 -35.43 -0.33
CA SER A 113 11.74 -36.33 -0.02
C SER A 113 10.45 -35.60 0.38
N ILE A 114 10.54 -34.34 0.85
CA ILE A 114 9.36 -33.49 1.09
C ILE A 114 8.77 -33.07 -0.27
N ARG A 115 7.98 -33.99 -0.82
CA ARG A 115 7.50 -34.09 -2.20
C ARG A 115 6.72 -32.88 -2.73
N LYS A 116 6.27 -31.96 -1.86
CA LYS A 116 5.37 -30.86 -2.23
C LYS A 116 6.06 -29.56 -2.67
N PHE A 117 7.36 -29.37 -2.43
CA PHE A 117 8.05 -28.14 -2.86
C PHE A 117 8.43 -28.12 -4.36
N HIS A 118 8.42 -29.29 -5.04
CA HIS A 118 8.80 -29.43 -6.46
C HIS A 118 7.63 -29.48 -7.42
N LEU A 119 6.41 -29.55 -6.89
CA LEU A 119 5.24 -29.24 -7.68
C LEU A 119 5.31 -27.74 -7.92
N LEU A 120 5.95 -27.33 -9.03
CA LEU A 120 5.71 -26.03 -9.63
C LEU A 120 4.22 -25.76 -9.48
N PRO A 121 3.81 -24.64 -8.85
CA PRO A 121 2.42 -24.37 -8.60
C PRO A 121 1.70 -24.58 -9.93
N SER A 122 0.83 -25.59 -10.00
CA SER A 122 0.05 -25.82 -11.21
C SER A 122 -0.62 -24.49 -11.55
N VAL A 123 -0.92 -24.20 -12.81
CA VAL A 123 -1.51 -22.90 -13.22
C VAL A 123 -2.79 -22.55 -12.41
N ARG A 124 -3.41 -23.55 -11.75
CA ARG A 124 -4.48 -23.39 -10.74
C ARG A 124 -4.05 -22.76 -9.41
N SER A 125 -2.82 -23.01 -8.96
CA SER A 125 -2.19 -22.47 -7.76
C SER A 125 -1.65 -21.05 -7.94
N ILE A 126 -1.25 -20.64 -9.15
CA ILE A 126 -0.79 -19.25 -9.38
C ILE A 126 -1.95 -18.28 -9.21
N LYS A 127 -3.15 -18.60 -9.74
CA LYS A 127 -4.34 -17.78 -9.51
C LYS A 127 -4.66 -17.64 -8.03
N CYS A 128 -4.66 -18.76 -7.29
CA CYS A 128 -4.86 -18.74 -5.84
C CYS A 128 -3.81 -17.91 -5.10
N LEU A 129 -2.52 -18.07 -5.44
CA LEU A 129 -1.43 -17.28 -4.88
C LEU A 129 -1.61 -15.79 -5.17
N MET A 130 -1.92 -15.43 -6.41
CA MET A 130 -2.18 -14.04 -6.81
C MET A 130 -3.39 -13.48 -6.06
N THR A 131 -4.48 -14.25 -5.92
CA THR A 131 -5.65 -13.85 -5.13
C THR A 131 -5.29 -13.60 -3.66
N LEU A 132 -4.58 -14.53 -3.01
CA LEU A 132 -4.14 -14.35 -1.62
C LEU A 132 -3.15 -13.18 -1.48
N SER A 133 -2.29 -12.96 -2.47
CA SER A 133 -1.28 -11.90 -2.46
C SER A 133 -1.85 -10.49 -2.43
N PHE A 134 -3.11 -10.28 -2.85
CA PHE A 134 -3.79 -9.00 -2.67
C PHE A 134 -4.83 -9.02 -1.56
N ILE A 135 -5.57 -10.12 -1.35
CA ILE A 135 -6.60 -10.17 -0.29
C ILE A 135 -5.98 -10.04 1.09
N THR A 136 -4.92 -10.79 1.39
CA THR A 136 -4.27 -10.76 2.71
C THR A 136 -3.74 -9.39 3.09
N PRO A 137 -2.90 -8.71 2.27
CA PRO A 137 -2.43 -7.38 2.63
C PRO A 137 -3.56 -6.36 2.69
N VAL A 138 -4.58 -6.40 1.80
CA VAL A 138 -5.72 -5.47 1.88
C VAL A 138 -6.48 -5.62 3.19
N ILE A 139 -6.75 -6.86 3.64
CA ILE A 139 -7.43 -7.11 4.91
C ILE A 139 -6.60 -6.58 6.08
N LEU A 140 -5.31 -6.92 6.12
CA LEU A 140 -4.41 -6.47 7.19
C LEU A 140 -4.28 -4.95 7.22
N LEU A 141 -4.17 -4.33 6.05
CA LEU A 141 -4.10 -2.89 5.88
C LEU A 141 -5.42 -2.24 6.35
N SER A 142 -6.58 -2.82 6.02
CA SER A 142 -7.89 -2.30 6.43
C SER A 142 -8.14 -2.31 7.95
N LEU A 143 -7.34 -3.02 8.75
CA LEU A 143 -7.42 -3.00 10.21
C LEU A 143 -6.87 -1.70 10.82
N PHE A 144 -6.01 -0.98 10.09
CA PHE A 144 -5.41 0.25 10.58
C PHE A 144 -6.18 1.46 10.05
N PRO A 145 -6.79 2.28 10.93
CA PRO A 145 -7.31 3.57 10.52
C PRO A 145 -6.12 4.43 10.06
N HIS A 146 -6.30 5.16 8.96
CA HIS A 146 -5.28 5.98 8.26
C HIS A 146 -4.43 5.23 7.25
N GLN A 147 -4.97 5.06 6.05
CA GLN A 147 -4.20 4.53 4.94
C GLN A 147 -4.34 5.39 3.70
N GLU A 148 -3.19 5.73 3.14
CA GLU A 148 -3.13 6.38 1.85
C GLU A 148 -3.39 5.35 0.75
N PRO A 149 -4.26 5.64 -0.23
CA PRO A 149 -4.58 4.73 -1.33
C PRO A 149 -3.36 4.22 -2.12
N ARG A 150 -2.22 4.94 -2.06
CA ARG A 150 -0.96 4.52 -2.68
C ARG A 150 -0.44 3.17 -2.20
N PHE A 151 -0.79 2.75 -0.97
CA PHE A 151 -0.41 1.44 -0.45
C PHE A 151 -1.08 0.27 -1.20
N LEU A 152 -2.10 0.56 -2.03
CA LEU A 152 -2.77 -0.43 -2.88
C LEU A 152 -2.12 -0.59 -4.26
N ILE A 153 -1.14 0.25 -4.65
CA ILE A 153 -0.48 0.17 -5.96
C ILE A 153 0.09 -1.23 -6.28
N PRO A 154 0.75 -1.95 -5.33
CA PRO A 154 1.28 -3.29 -5.62
C PRO A 154 0.23 -4.32 -6.04
N ILE A 155 -1.04 -4.11 -5.70
CA ILE A 155 -2.16 -5.02 -6.00
C ILE A 155 -2.54 -5.02 -7.50
N ILE A 156 -2.13 -3.98 -8.24
CA ILE A 156 -2.43 -3.85 -9.68
C ILE A 156 -1.93 -5.08 -10.45
N ILE A 157 -0.74 -5.59 -10.13
CA ILE A 157 -0.15 -6.74 -10.84
C ILE A 157 -0.98 -8.02 -10.61
N PRO A 158 -1.25 -8.46 -9.36
CA PRO A 158 -2.15 -9.59 -9.12
C PRO A 158 -3.54 -9.44 -9.75
N LEU A 159 -4.16 -8.25 -9.67
CA LEU A 159 -5.50 -8.03 -10.23
C LEU A 159 -5.51 -8.14 -11.76
N THR A 160 -4.55 -7.50 -12.43
CA THR A 160 -4.43 -7.56 -13.90
C THR A 160 -4.17 -8.99 -14.38
N TYR A 161 -3.32 -9.75 -13.67
CA TYR A 161 -3.08 -11.16 -14.01
C TYR A 161 -4.33 -12.04 -13.85
N VAL A 162 -5.09 -11.88 -12.76
CA VAL A 162 -6.26 -12.74 -12.48
C VAL A 162 -7.46 -12.37 -13.33
N HIS A 163 -7.71 -11.07 -13.54
CA HIS A 163 -8.96 -10.56 -14.13
C HIS A 163 -8.79 -9.92 -15.51
N GLY A 164 -7.56 -9.72 -16.00
CA GLY A 164 -7.29 -9.07 -17.30
C GLY A 164 -8.06 -9.70 -18.45
N MET A 165 -7.99 -11.03 -18.59
CA MET A 165 -8.70 -11.78 -19.64
C MET A 165 -10.23 -11.77 -19.49
N THR A 166 -10.75 -11.47 -18.30
CA THR A 166 -12.20 -11.32 -18.07
C THR A 166 -12.70 -9.95 -18.50
N VAL A 167 -11.87 -8.92 -18.33
CA VAL A 167 -12.20 -7.52 -18.70
C VAL A 167 -11.96 -7.27 -20.19
N LEU A 168 -10.82 -7.73 -20.71
CA LEU A 168 -10.43 -7.62 -22.11
C LEU A 168 -10.23 -9.03 -22.69
N PRO A 169 -11.29 -9.67 -23.22
CA PRO A 169 -11.16 -10.95 -23.88
C PRO A 169 -10.33 -10.79 -25.17
N GLU A 170 -9.28 -11.58 -25.31
CA GLU A 170 -8.53 -11.64 -26.57
C GLU A 170 -9.40 -12.30 -27.66
N PRO A 171 -9.42 -11.76 -28.89
CA PRO A 171 -10.06 -12.44 -30.02
C PRO A 171 -9.34 -13.77 -30.26
N GLU A 172 -10.09 -14.85 -30.51
CA GLU A 172 -9.57 -16.22 -30.77
C GLU A 172 -8.70 -16.33 -32.04
N THR A 173 -8.22 -15.23 -32.61
CA THR A 173 -7.32 -15.22 -33.77
C THR A 173 -5.87 -15.48 -33.35
N VAL A 174 -5.62 -16.60 -32.69
CA VAL A 174 -4.26 -17.08 -32.35
C VAL A 174 -3.90 -18.26 -33.25
N ILE A 175 -3.45 -17.91 -34.47
CA ILE A 175 -2.23 -18.31 -35.22
C ILE A 175 -1.78 -19.80 -35.28
N VAL A 176 -2.36 -20.75 -34.54
CA VAL A 176 -2.03 -22.18 -34.70
C VAL A 176 -3.28 -22.96 -35.06
N GLU A 177 -3.44 -23.25 -36.36
CA GLU A 177 -4.42 -24.23 -36.84
C GLU A 177 -4.11 -25.56 -36.12
N ALA A 178 -4.99 -25.98 -35.20
CA ALA A 178 -4.86 -27.28 -34.57
C ALA A 178 -4.89 -28.37 -35.65
N PRO A 179 -4.08 -29.43 -35.56
CA PRO A 179 -4.06 -30.49 -36.56
C PRO A 179 -5.47 -31.07 -36.72
N LYS A 180 -5.98 -31.05 -37.95
CA LYS A 180 -7.34 -31.47 -38.31
C LYS A 180 -7.55 -32.94 -37.97
N THR A 181 -8.00 -33.24 -36.74
CA THR A 181 -8.52 -34.55 -36.37
C THR A 181 -9.91 -34.72 -36.99
N GLN A 182 -10.18 -35.85 -37.65
CA GLN A 182 -11.44 -36.20 -38.33
C GLN A 182 -12.63 -36.43 -37.38
N LEU A 183 -12.74 -35.66 -36.30
CA LEU A 183 -13.93 -35.64 -35.44
C LEU A 183 -14.92 -34.65 -36.06
N LYS A 184 -16.13 -35.13 -36.36
CA LYS A 184 -17.26 -34.39 -36.95
C LYS A 184 -17.25 -32.91 -36.54
N ASP A 185 -17.37 -32.02 -37.53
CA ASP A 185 -17.50 -30.57 -37.35
C ASP A 185 -18.69 -30.23 -36.46
N VAL A 186 -18.47 -30.25 -35.14
CA VAL A 186 -19.37 -29.58 -34.20
C VAL A 186 -19.11 -28.10 -34.43
N ARG A 187 -20.05 -27.42 -35.12
CA ARG A 187 -20.09 -25.94 -35.15
C ARG A 187 -20.21 -25.46 -33.71
N VAL A 188 -19.08 -25.24 -33.04
CA VAL A 188 -19.03 -24.51 -31.78
C VAL A 188 -19.50 -23.10 -32.10
N LYS A 189 -20.68 -22.72 -31.61
CA LYS A 189 -21.12 -21.32 -31.67
C LYS A 189 -20.17 -20.50 -30.80
N THR A 190 -19.15 -19.91 -31.40
CA THR A 190 -18.28 -18.93 -30.75
C THR A 190 -19.15 -17.73 -30.40
N LYS A 191 -19.49 -17.57 -29.11
CA LYS A 191 -20.14 -16.34 -28.64
C LYS A 191 -19.14 -15.20 -28.83
N SER A 192 -19.57 -14.11 -29.48
CA SER A 192 -18.74 -12.91 -29.59
C SER A 192 -18.33 -12.43 -28.19
N PRO A 193 -17.06 -12.04 -27.97
CA PRO A 193 -16.63 -11.52 -26.68
C PRO A 193 -17.43 -10.27 -26.31
N SER A 194 -17.92 -10.21 -25.06
CA SER A 194 -18.63 -9.04 -24.54
C SER A 194 -17.65 -8.10 -23.87
N PHE A 195 -17.56 -6.86 -24.36
CA PHE A 195 -16.72 -5.80 -23.78
C PHE A 195 -17.44 -4.97 -22.72
N PHE A 196 -18.54 -5.49 -22.14
CA PHE A 196 -19.34 -4.75 -21.16
C PHE A 196 -18.52 -4.35 -19.93
N LEU A 197 -17.73 -5.26 -19.38
CA LEU A 197 -16.84 -5.00 -18.23
C LEU A 197 -15.77 -3.95 -18.55
N LEU A 198 -15.19 -4.00 -19.75
CA LEU A 198 -14.25 -2.99 -20.22
C LEU A 198 -14.89 -1.60 -20.29
N LYS A 199 -16.11 -1.50 -20.82
CA LYS A 199 -16.85 -0.23 -20.88
C LYS A 199 -17.07 0.35 -19.48
N ILE A 200 -17.51 -0.47 -18.53
CA ILE A 200 -17.66 -0.05 -17.12
C ILE A 200 -16.32 0.43 -16.58
N TRP A 201 -15.25 -0.35 -16.76
CA TRP A 201 -13.92 -0.02 -16.27
C TRP A 201 -13.43 1.33 -16.83
N LEU A 202 -13.58 1.57 -18.13
CA LEU A 202 -13.21 2.84 -18.78
C LEU A 202 -14.02 4.01 -18.24
N ILE A 203 -15.34 3.86 -18.07
CA ILE A 203 -16.20 4.90 -17.53
C ILE A 203 -15.78 5.24 -16.10
N VAL A 204 -15.62 4.23 -15.24
CA VAL A 204 -15.22 4.43 -13.85
C VAL A 204 -13.84 5.09 -13.76
N ASN A 205 -12.84 4.63 -14.52
CA ASN A 205 -11.50 5.24 -14.50
C ASN A 205 -11.52 6.68 -15.03
N THR A 206 -12.34 6.97 -16.05
CA THR A 206 -12.50 8.34 -16.54
C THR A 206 -13.11 9.25 -15.47
N LEU A 207 -14.15 8.78 -14.78
CA LEU A 207 -14.77 9.53 -13.68
C LEU A 207 -13.79 9.75 -12.52
N LEU A 208 -13.05 8.71 -12.12
CA LEU A 208 -12.04 8.80 -11.06
C LEU A 208 -10.87 9.71 -11.44
N MET A 209 -10.45 9.68 -12.70
CA MET A 209 -9.40 10.56 -13.23
C MET A 209 -9.85 12.03 -13.18
N ILE A 210 -11.07 12.34 -13.61
CA ILE A 210 -11.63 13.69 -13.51
C ILE A 210 -11.74 14.11 -12.03
N PHE A 211 -12.24 13.22 -11.18
CA PHE A 211 -12.42 13.52 -9.77
C PHE A 211 -11.07 13.76 -9.06
N TYR A 212 -10.18 12.77 -9.03
CA TYR A 212 -8.93 12.86 -8.28
C TYR A 212 -7.88 13.74 -8.97
N GLY A 213 -7.82 13.70 -10.30
CA GLY A 213 -6.83 14.45 -11.07
C GLY A 213 -7.17 15.93 -11.26
N PHE A 214 -8.46 16.29 -11.25
CA PHE A 214 -8.90 17.67 -11.47
C PHE A 214 -9.70 18.24 -10.29
N LEU A 215 -10.86 17.66 -9.96
CA LEU A 215 -11.76 18.25 -8.95
C LEU A 215 -11.19 18.25 -7.54
N HIS A 216 -10.42 17.23 -7.15
CA HIS A 216 -9.87 17.12 -5.80
C HIS A 216 -8.52 17.85 -5.67
N GLN A 217 -7.65 17.79 -6.68
CA GLN A 217 -6.29 18.35 -6.63
C GLN A 217 -6.17 19.78 -7.16
N GLY A 218 -7.12 20.26 -7.96
CA GLY A 218 -7.04 21.55 -8.66
C GLY A 218 -6.75 22.73 -7.73
N GLY A 219 -7.59 22.93 -6.73
CA GLY A 219 -7.43 24.03 -5.77
C GLY A 219 -6.22 23.84 -4.85
N VAL A 220 -5.81 22.60 -4.56
CA VAL A 220 -4.58 22.33 -3.77
C VAL A 220 -3.35 22.81 -4.53
N TYR A 221 -3.24 22.49 -5.82
CA TYR A 221 -2.12 22.96 -6.64
C TYR A 221 -2.05 24.50 -6.66
N GLN A 222 -3.17 25.16 -6.92
CA GLN A 222 -3.23 26.64 -6.95
C GLN A 222 -2.90 27.28 -5.60
N ALA A 223 -3.47 26.79 -4.50
CA ALA A 223 -3.21 27.29 -3.15
C ALA A 223 -1.73 27.25 -2.83
N THR A 224 -1.04 26.23 -3.30
CA THR A 224 0.34 25.98 -2.95
C THR A 224 1.32 26.73 -3.83
N ALA A 225 0.93 26.98 -5.09
CA ALA A 225 1.60 27.94 -5.95
C ALA A 225 1.48 29.36 -5.36
N TYR A 226 0.30 29.72 -4.84
CA TYR A 226 0.08 30.99 -4.14
C TYR A 226 0.96 31.12 -2.90
N ILE A 227 0.92 30.15 -1.98
CA ILE A 227 1.74 30.14 -0.77
C ILE A 227 3.23 30.18 -1.13
N SER A 228 3.68 29.38 -2.13
CA SER A 228 5.07 29.41 -2.57
C SER A 228 5.48 30.79 -3.12
N LYS A 229 4.57 31.54 -3.75
CA LYS A 229 4.84 32.90 -4.22
C LYS A 229 4.88 33.87 -3.04
N ASP A 230 3.92 33.78 -2.11
CA ASP A 230 3.89 34.62 -0.91
C ASP A 230 5.19 34.46 -0.11
N LEU A 231 5.61 33.22 0.18
CA LEU A 231 6.83 32.90 0.92
C LEU A 231 8.11 33.47 0.29
N ARG A 232 8.15 33.68 -1.03
CA ARG A 232 9.30 34.30 -1.71
C ARG A 232 9.31 35.82 -1.56
N LEU A 233 8.15 36.42 -1.33
CA LEU A 233 7.96 37.85 -1.15
C LEU A 233 8.02 38.26 0.32
N THR A 234 7.75 37.34 1.26
CA THR A 234 7.81 37.62 2.70
C THR A 234 9.26 37.82 3.16
N PRO A 235 9.54 38.85 3.99
CA PRO A 235 10.87 39.07 4.55
C PRO A 235 11.37 37.89 5.39
N LEU A 236 12.69 37.66 5.43
CA LEU A 236 13.35 36.60 6.22
C LEU A 236 13.09 36.67 7.73
N THR A 237 12.55 37.80 8.21
CA THR A 237 12.13 38.01 9.60
C THR A 237 10.73 37.46 9.89
N THR A 238 10.09 36.77 8.95
CA THR A 238 8.75 36.21 9.14
C THR A 238 8.74 34.69 9.21
N GLU A 239 8.14 34.13 10.26
CA GLU A 239 7.83 32.70 10.35
C GLU A 239 6.42 32.47 9.78
N ASN A 240 6.25 31.51 8.87
CA ASN A 240 4.96 31.24 8.24
C ASN A 240 4.41 29.89 8.72
N LEU A 241 3.23 29.92 9.33
CA LEU A 241 2.54 28.74 9.84
C LEU A 241 1.27 28.50 9.01
N VAL A 242 1.22 27.39 8.28
CA VAL A 242 0.03 26.96 7.55
C VAL A 242 -0.59 25.77 8.27
N ILE A 243 -1.83 25.90 8.69
CA ILE A 243 -2.62 24.75 9.15
C ILE A 243 -3.59 24.38 8.03
N SER A 244 -3.43 23.18 7.50
CA SER A 244 -4.25 22.65 6.41
C SER A 244 -5.21 21.58 6.92
N TYR A 245 -6.47 21.68 6.51
CA TYR A 245 -7.50 20.67 6.77
C TYR A 245 -7.50 19.53 5.73
N THR A 246 -6.53 19.48 4.83
CA THR A 246 -6.54 18.53 3.70
C THR A 246 -5.19 17.83 3.58
N GLN A 247 -5.18 16.52 3.36
CA GLN A 247 -3.95 15.76 3.10
C GLN A 247 -3.19 16.32 1.89
N ARG A 248 -1.87 16.50 2.03
CA ARG A 248 -0.99 16.84 0.92
C ARG A 248 0.27 15.98 0.88
N GLY A 249 0.68 15.66 -0.35
CA GLY A 249 2.00 15.11 -0.65
C GLY A 249 3.13 16.09 -0.29
N ASN A 250 4.14 15.55 0.38
CA ASN A 250 5.30 16.22 0.96
C ASN A 250 6.06 17.14 -0.03
N PRO A 251 6.06 18.47 0.15
CA PRO A 251 6.93 19.35 -0.61
C PRO A 251 8.30 19.43 0.09
N ASN A 252 9.20 18.49 -0.22
CA ASN A 252 10.62 18.67 0.07
C ASN A 252 11.19 19.77 -0.84
N ILE A 253 10.94 21.03 -0.50
CA ILE A 253 11.61 22.19 -1.09
C ILE A 253 12.27 22.92 0.07
N GLN A 254 13.61 22.86 0.12
CA GLN A 254 14.42 23.67 1.03
C GLN A 254 14.20 25.15 0.71
N LEU A 255 13.27 25.77 1.43
CA LEU A 255 13.12 27.22 1.47
C LEU A 255 13.99 27.75 2.63
N VAL A 256 14.63 28.89 2.41
CA VAL A 256 15.41 29.64 3.42
C VAL A 256 14.50 30.24 4.52
N VAL A 257 13.18 30.12 4.36
CA VAL A 257 12.14 30.60 5.28
C VAL A 257 11.60 29.43 6.10
N GLU A 258 11.51 29.62 7.42
CA GLU A 258 10.88 28.65 8.32
C GLU A 258 9.37 28.55 8.02
N PHE A 259 8.96 27.39 7.53
CA PHE A 259 7.59 27.07 7.13
C PHE A 259 7.11 25.84 7.90
N PHE A 260 6.01 25.99 8.64
CA PHE A 260 5.40 24.90 9.39
C PHE A 260 4.04 24.55 8.79
N LEU A 261 3.87 23.28 8.40
CA LEU A 261 2.60 22.74 7.90
C LEU A 261 2.02 21.76 8.90
N TYR A 262 0.80 22.00 9.35
CA TYR A 262 0.06 21.06 10.19
C TYR A 262 -1.17 20.55 9.46
N GLU A 263 -1.19 19.24 9.17
CA GLU A 263 -2.37 18.57 8.62
C GLU A 263 -3.32 18.19 9.77
N GLN A 264 -4.54 18.69 9.71
CA GLN A 264 -5.60 18.46 10.71
C GLN A 264 -6.89 17.98 10.02
N GLY A 265 -6.70 17.11 9.02
CA GLY A 265 -7.81 16.49 8.31
C GLY A 265 -8.75 15.73 9.26
N SER A 266 -10.06 15.78 8.96
CA SER A 266 -11.13 15.12 9.74
C SER A 266 -11.30 15.55 11.22
N GLU A 267 -10.54 16.53 11.72
CA GLU A 267 -10.70 17.07 13.07
C GLU A 267 -12.01 17.87 13.22
N ASN A 268 -12.27 18.48 14.38
CA ASN A 268 -13.37 19.43 14.53
C ASN A 268 -12.89 20.88 14.34
N VAL A 269 -13.55 21.65 13.49
CA VAL A 269 -13.23 23.08 13.24
C VAL A 269 -13.11 23.89 14.53
N SER A 270 -13.96 23.63 15.53
CA SER A 270 -13.91 24.34 16.83
C SER A 270 -12.63 24.04 17.62
N TYR A 271 -12.10 22.82 17.52
CA TYR A 271 -10.83 22.45 18.16
C TYR A 271 -9.65 23.11 17.45
N ILE A 272 -9.67 23.16 16.10
CA ILE A 272 -8.64 23.85 15.33
C ILE A 272 -8.59 25.33 15.68
N LEU A 273 -9.74 26.01 15.77
CA LEU A 273 -9.74 27.43 16.14
C LEU A 273 -9.18 27.66 17.56
N LYS A 274 -9.49 26.78 18.54
CA LYS A 274 -8.88 26.84 19.89
C LYS A 274 -7.36 26.61 19.85
N LYS A 275 -6.90 25.70 19.00
CA LYS A 275 -5.48 25.41 18.79
C LYS A 275 -4.77 26.61 18.16
N LEU A 276 -5.35 27.21 17.12
CA LEU A 276 -4.88 28.46 16.50
C LEU A 276 -4.78 29.59 17.51
N HIS A 277 -5.83 29.82 18.29
CA HIS A 277 -5.85 30.83 19.35
C HIS A 277 -4.72 30.61 20.37
N THR A 278 -4.48 29.37 20.79
CA THR A 278 -3.37 29.04 21.70
C THR A 278 -2.02 29.33 21.07
N ILE A 279 -1.80 28.91 19.81
CA ILE A 279 -0.52 29.10 19.11
C ILE A 279 -0.22 30.59 18.92
N ILE A 280 -1.18 31.37 18.42
CA ILE A 280 -0.99 32.79 18.16
C ILE A 280 -0.77 33.55 19.48
N ASN A 281 -1.51 33.25 20.54
CA ASN A 281 -1.33 33.89 21.85
C ASN A 281 0.04 33.60 22.48
N VAL A 282 0.48 32.35 22.46
CA VAL A 282 1.79 31.97 23.00
C VAL A 282 2.90 32.69 22.23
N ASN A 283 2.80 32.74 20.90
CA ASN A 283 3.80 33.42 20.10
C ASN A 283 3.77 34.95 20.29
N THR A 284 2.59 35.56 20.40
CA THR A 284 2.45 37.00 20.64
C THR A 284 3.06 37.41 21.98
N ARG A 285 2.85 36.61 23.04
CA ARG A 285 3.48 36.84 24.36
C ARG A 285 5.00 36.70 24.32
N ASN A 286 5.51 35.74 23.55
CA ASN A 286 6.95 35.53 23.39
C ASN A 286 7.60 36.49 22.39
N SER A 287 6.81 37.23 21.61
CA SER A 287 7.26 38.16 20.56
C SER A 287 8.10 39.31 21.12
N HIS A 288 7.88 39.74 22.37
CA HIS A 288 8.74 40.73 23.03
C HIS A 288 10.22 40.28 23.19
N SER A 289 10.52 38.98 23.00
CA SER A 289 11.87 38.40 23.06
C SER A 289 12.39 37.93 21.68
N LYS A 290 11.52 37.79 20.67
CA LYS A 290 11.88 37.27 19.33
C LYS A 290 11.82 38.36 18.27
N SER A 291 12.83 38.44 17.40
CA SER A 291 12.88 39.39 16.26
C SER A 291 11.99 39.02 15.07
N LYS A 292 11.22 37.92 15.15
CA LYS A 292 10.48 37.37 14.01
C LYS A 292 8.96 37.50 14.18
N GLN A 293 8.29 37.99 13.16
CA GLN A 293 6.83 38.14 13.10
C GLN A 293 6.20 36.85 12.55
N LEU A 294 5.18 36.30 13.23
CA LEU A 294 4.49 35.08 12.80
C LEU A 294 3.28 35.42 11.94
N LYS A 295 3.23 34.87 10.73
CA LYS A 295 2.08 34.94 9.82
C LYS A 295 1.38 33.58 9.80
N VAL A 296 0.08 33.55 10.10
CA VAL A 296 -0.68 32.30 10.25
C VAL A 296 -1.76 32.20 9.18
N TYR A 297 -1.76 31.08 8.48
CA TYR A 297 -2.72 30.74 7.45
C TYR A 297 -3.57 29.54 7.85
N LEU A 298 -4.87 29.62 7.56
CA LEU A 298 -5.82 28.53 7.68
C LEU A 298 -6.34 28.17 6.28
N LEU A 299 -6.05 26.95 5.85
CA LEU A 299 -6.54 26.41 4.57
C LEU A 299 -7.68 25.41 4.84
N ILE A 300 -8.90 25.74 4.40
CA ILE A 300 -10.11 24.97 4.70
C ILE A 300 -10.98 24.81 3.46
N SER A 301 -11.66 23.66 3.34
CA SER A 301 -12.66 23.44 2.28
C SER A 301 -13.79 24.45 2.39
N SER A 302 -14.20 25.06 1.27
CA SER A 302 -15.28 26.06 1.25
C SER A 302 -16.63 25.49 1.69
N SER A 303 -16.80 24.16 1.69
CA SER A 303 -17.96 23.47 2.29
C SER A 303 -18.13 23.73 3.80
N LEU A 304 -17.04 24.05 4.53
CA LEU A 304 -17.06 24.32 5.98
C LEU A 304 -17.15 25.82 6.30
N GLU A 305 -17.22 26.68 5.29
CA GLU A 305 -17.16 28.13 5.46
C GLU A 305 -18.31 28.67 6.33
N ASP A 306 -19.54 28.19 6.14
CA ASP A 306 -20.69 28.61 6.96
C ASP A 306 -20.49 28.23 8.45
N GLN A 307 -19.92 27.05 8.70
CA GLN A 307 -19.61 26.59 10.06
C GLN A 307 -18.47 27.40 10.68
N LEU A 308 -17.45 27.73 9.90
CA LEU A 308 -16.34 28.59 10.31
C LEU A 308 -16.87 29.98 10.73
N ASN A 309 -17.65 30.62 9.86
CA ASN A 309 -18.22 31.95 10.13
C ASN A 309 -19.12 31.96 11.38
N TYR A 310 -19.93 30.91 11.57
CA TYR A 310 -20.73 30.76 12.79
C TYR A 310 -19.87 30.65 14.07
N LEU A 311 -18.76 29.91 14.01
CA LEU A 311 -17.87 29.72 15.16
C LEU A 311 -17.02 30.96 15.45
N LEU A 312 -16.65 31.73 14.42
CA LEU A 312 -15.90 32.98 14.57
C LEU A 312 -16.71 34.05 15.32
N GLY A 313 -18.03 34.12 15.11
CA GLY A 313 -18.90 35.01 15.89
C GLY A 313 -18.92 34.74 17.40
N LYS A 314 -18.31 33.63 17.86
CA LYS A 314 -18.20 33.24 19.28
C LYS A 314 -16.78 33.29 19.84
N GLN A 315 -15.77 33.68 19.05
CA GLN A 315 -14.35 33.61 19.43
C GLN A 315 -13.59 34.91 19.14
N PHE A 316 -12.40 35.06 19.72
CA PHE A 316 -11.57 36.28 19.66
C PHE A 316 -10.51 36.25 18.53
N LEU A 317 -10.78 35.59 17.40
CA LEU A 317 -9.86 35.52 16.26
C LEU A 317 -10.42 36.32 15.09
N ASN A 318 -9.58 37.15 14.48
CA ASN A 318 -9.86 37.77 13.20
C ASN A 318 -9.36 36.86 12.08
N VAL A 319 -10.25 36.54 11.16
CA VAL A 319 -9.97 35.63 10.04
C VAL A 319 -10.33 36.35 8.76
N TYR A 320 -9.33 36.64 7.94
CA TYR A 320 -9.46 37.37 6.68
C TYR A 320 -9.36 36.40 5.52
N LEU A 321 -10.37 36.37 4.64
CA LEU A 321 -10.30 35.58 3.42
C LEU A 321 -9.26 36.20 2.49
N VAL A 322 -8.24 35.41 2.13
CA VAL A 322 -7.18 35.83 1.21
C VAL A 322 -7.58 35.53 -0.22
N GLU A 323 -7.89 34.26 -0.50
CA GLU A 323 -8.24 33.78 -1.85
C GLU A 323 -9.01 32.44 -1.74
N THR A 324 -9.84 32.13 -2.73
CA THR A 324 -10.47 30.80 -2.86
C THR A 324 -10.09 30.14 -4.17
N PHE A 325 -9.57 28.92 -4.09
CA PHE A 325 -9.02 28.18 -5.22
C PHE A 325 -9.99 27.12 -5.72
N TYR A 326 -10.26 27.11 -7.03
CA TYR A 326 -11.21 26.20 -7.67
C TYR A 326 -10.53 25.38 -8.79
N PRO A 327 -10.96 24.15 -9.05
CA PRO A 327 -11.93 23.37 -8.28
C PRO A 327 -11.26 22.60 -7.14
N HIS A 328 -11.92 22.49 -6.00
CA HIS A 328 -11.52 21.59 -4.93
C HIS A 328 -12.74 20.99 -4.24
N LEU A 329 -12.92 19.68 -4.39
CA LEU A 329 -13.94 18.91 -3.68
C LEU A 329 -13.28 18.02 -2.63
N SER A 330 -13.41 18.37 -1.36
CA SER A 330 -12.85 17.60 -0.25
C SER A 330 -13.69 16.36 0.05
N MET A 331 -13.03 15.22 0.25
CA MET A 331 -13.66 13.98 0.72
C MET A 331 -13.81 13.92 2.24
N GLU A 332 -12.96 14.65 2.97
CA GLU A 332 -13.01 14.74 4.43
C GLU A 332 -14.07 15.73 4.91
N ALA A 333 -14.39 16.72 4.06
CA ALA A 333 -15.39 17.74 4.33
C ALA A 333 -16.34 17.87 3.13
N PHE A 334 -17.04 16.78 2.80
CA PHE A 334 -17.93 16.76 1.65
C PHE A 334 -19.10 17.76 1.84
N PRO A 335 -19.52 18.50 0.80
CA PRO A 335 -20.64 19.44 0.89
C PRO A 335 -21.94 18.78 1.32
N ASP A 336 -22.54 19.27 2.40
CA ASP A 336 -23.87 18.86 2.83
C ASP A 336 -24.95 19.62 2.04
N LEU A 337 -25.36 19.02 0.94
CA LEU A 337 -26.39 19.57 0.05
C LEU A 337 -27.81 19.38 0.59
N THR A 338 -28.02 18.59 1.66
CA THR A 338 -29.36 18.31 2.18
C THR A 338 -29.99 19.52 2.88
N LYS A 339 -29.16 20.47 3.32
CA LYS A 339 -29.59 21.73 3.96
C LYS A 339 -30.30 22.69 3.00
N TYR A 340 -30.15 22.50 1.68
CA TYR A 340 -30.66 23.41 0.67
C TYR A 340 -31.60 22.68 -0.28
N CYS A 341 -32.70 23.32 -0.65
CA CYS A 341 -33.65 22.76 -1.60
C CYS A 341 -34.08 23.80 -2.64
N LEU A 342 -34.31 23.33 -3.86
CA LEU A 342 -34.87 24.16 -4.92
C LEU A 342 -36.33 24.48 -4.60
N GLU A 343 -36.74 25.71 -4.87
CA GLU A 343 -38.10 26.20 -4.67
C GLU A 343 -39.19 25.29 -5.28
N ILE A 344 -38.92 24.73 -6.47
CA ILE A 344 -39.83 23.81 -7.19
C ILE A 344 -40.07 22.50 -6.42
N ILE A 345 -39.07 22.09 -5.63
CA ILE A 345 -39.04 20.79 -4.95
C ILE A 345 -39.43 20.94 -3.46
N ALA A 346 -39.37 22.17 -2.92
CA ALA A 346 -39.71 22.50 -1.55
C ALA A 346 -41.07 21.93 -1.06
N PRO A 347 -42.15 21.88 -1.88
CA PRO A 347 -43.43 21.29 -1.45
C PRO A 347 -43.37 19.78 -1.16
N PHE A 348 -42.38 19.07 -1.70
CA PHE A 348 -42.20 17.63 -1.55
C PHE A 348 -41.30 17.24 -0.38
N PHE A 349 -40.64 18.21 0.26
CA PHE A 349 -39.72 18.00 1.38
C PHE A 349 -40.26 18.63 2.66
N SER A 350 -40.32 17.85 3.74
CA SER A 350 -40.82 18.29 5.04
C SER A 350 -39.83 19.24 5.74
N GLN A 351 -40.04 20.56 5.59
CA GLN A 351 -39.64 21.69 6.46
C GLN A 351 -38.18 21.85 6.97
N ASN A 352 -37.24 20.96 6.64
CA ASN A 352 -35.88 21.01 7.19
C ASN A 352 -34.81 21.57 6.22
N CYS A 353 -35.23 22.12 5.07
CA CYS A 353 -34.30 22.68 4.07
C CYS A 353 -34.52 24.19 3.88
N THR A 354 -33.42 24.92 3.71
CA THR A 354 -33.46 26.32 3.30
C THR A 354 -33.76 26.39 1.81
N VAL A 355 -34.87 27.04 1.47
CA VAL A 355 -35.33 27.16 0.08
C VAL A 355 -34.47 28.19 -0.64
N LEU A 356 -33.86 27.78 -1.75
CA LEU A 356 -33.04 28.63 -2.62
C LEU A 356 -33.64 28.67 -4.03
N THR A 357 -33.46 29.80 -4.71
CA THR A 357 -33.72 29.88 -6.15
C THR A 357 -32.73 29.01 -6.92
N TYR A 358 -33.03 28.67 -8.17
CA TYR A 358 -32.14 27.85 -9.02
C TYR A 358 -30.72 28.42 -9.12
N GLU A 359 -30.60 29.74 -9.32
CA GLU A 359 -29.31 30.43 -9.40
C GLU A 359 -28.56 30.39 -8.07
N GLN A 360 -29.25 30.64 -6.95
CA GLN A 360 -28.66 30.59 -5.61
C GLN A 360 -28.19 29.18 -5.26
N TYR A 361 -28.96 28.16 -5.64
CA TYR A 361 -28.61 26.77 -5.41
C TYR A 361 -27.34 26.41 -6.20
N LEU A 362 -27.31 26.68 -7.51
CA LEU A 362 -26.11 26.44 -8.33
C LEU A 362 -24.89 27.21 -7.83
N TRP A 363 -25.07 28.47 -7.42
CA TRP A 363 -24.00 29.26 -6.83
C TRP A 363 -23.46 28.64 -5.54
N LYS A 364 -24.35 28.16 -4.67
CA LYS A 364 -23.96 27.51 -3.41
C LYS A 364 -23.23 26.19 -3.67
N VAL A 365 -23.71 25.38 -4.61
CA VAL A 365 -23.01 24.15 -5.04
C VAL A 365 -21.64 24.49 -5.62
N GLY A 366 -21.55 25.48 -6.52
CA GLY A 366 -20.29 25.93 -7.10
C GLY A 366 -19.28 26.37 -6.04
N ARG A 367 -19.69 27.21 -5.10
CA ARG A 367 -18.85 27.68 -3.99
C ARG A 367 -18.37 26.56 -3.08
N SER A 368 -19.15 25.49 -2.93
CA SER A 368 -18.76 24.34 -2.10
C SER A 368 -17.60 23.52 -2.68
N VAL A 369 -17.31 23.68 -3.98
CA VAL A 369 -16.20 23.03 -4.69
C VAL A 369 -14.96 23.93 -4.70
N GLY A 370 -14.70 24.61 -3.59
CA GLY A 370 -13.58 25.53 -3.40
C GLY A 370 -12.68 25.13 -2.24
N LEU A 371 -11.44 25.63 -2.28
CA LEU A 371 -10.49 25.59 -1.17
C LEU A 371 -10.16 27.03 -0.79
N SER A 372 -10.59 27.47 0.38
CA SER A 372 -10.43 28.85 0.84
C SER A 372 -9.21 28.96 1.75
N LEU A 373 -8.35 29.93 1.45
CA LEU A 373 -7.20 30.32 2.26
C LEU A 373 -7.55 31.56 3.06
N TYR A 374 -7.37 31.47 4.36
CA TYR A 374 -7.57 32.58 5.29
C TYR A 374 -6.29 32.95 6.00
N GLU A 375 -6.10 34.23 6.26
CA GLU A 375 -5.07 34.75 7.17
C GLU A 375 -5.71 34.97 8.54
N VAL A 376 -5.04 34.49 9.59
CA VAL A 376 -5.56 34.50 10.96
C VAL A 376 -4.71 35.42 11.84
N ALA A 377 -5.36 36.38 12.49
CA ALA A 377 -4.76 37.30 13.44
C ALA A 377 -5.52 37.31 14.77
N LEU A 378 -4.86 37.76 15.84
CA LEU A 378 -5.57 38.08 17.08
C LEU A 378 -6.41 39.34 16.87
N ASN A 379 -7.52 39.42 17.60
CA ASN A 379 -8.26 40.67 17.68
C ASN A 379 -7.40 41.68 18.46
N ASP A 380 -7.03 42.78 17.81
CA ASP A 380 -6.47 43.93 18.52
C ASP A 380 -7.57 44.45 19.44
N MET A 381 -7.40 44.31 20.76
CA MET A 381 -8.24 45.01 21.74
C MET A 381 -7.76 46.44 21.90
#